data_AF-A0A9D6HA70-F1
#
_entry.id   AF-A0A9D6HA70-F1
#
_cell.length_a   1.000
_cell.length_b   1.000
_cell.length_c   1.000
_cell.angle_alpha   90.00
_cell.angle_beta   90.00
_cell.angle_gamma   90.00
#
_symmetry.space_group_name_H-M   'P 1'
#
loop_
_entity.id
_entity.type
_entity.pdbx_description
1 polymer ?
#
loop_
_entity_poly.entity_id
_entity_poly.type
_entity_poly.pdbx_seq_one_letter_code
_entity_poly.pdbx_strand_id
1 'polypeptide(L)'
;MADRRKYRRKERTVVAAVQLDLETEGFTYQKWGGSQKCKAGDWLVLNAGETYTVDQQTFAETYRPVSLGVYEKVAGVWAVEASDAGSVPTKEGSTDYEAGDFLVSNKPDGGDSYAMSAEKFHSLYEPAD
;
A
#
# COMPACT_ATOMS: atom_id res chain seq x y z
N MET A 1 -19.93 -6.12 -7.56
CA MET A 1 -18.82 -5.34 -6.96
C MET A 1 -18.85 -3.99 -7.63
N ALA A 2 -18.83 -2.89 -6.87
CA ALA A 2 -18.84 -1.56 -7.47
C ALA A 2 -17.54 -1.34 -8.28
N ASP A 3 -17.64 -0.59 -9.38
CA ASP A 3 -16.50 -0.32 -10.24
C ASP A 3 -15.46 0.52 -9.51
N ARG A 4 -14.21 0.04 -9.48
CA ARG A 4 -13.09 0.79 -8.91
C ARG A 4 -12.83 2.03 -9.74
N ARG A 5 -12.77 3.19 -9.09
CA ARG A 5 -12.45 4.47 -9.73
C ARG A 5 -10.95 4.74 -9.63
N LYS A 6 -10.39 5.44 -10.61
CA LYS A 6 -8.99 5.84 -10.59
C LYS A 6 -8.80 7.09 -9.73
N TYR A 7 -7.75 7.09 -8.92
CA TYR A 7 -7.36 8.19 -8.05
C TYR A 7 -5.88 8.51 -8.24
N ARG A 8 -5.54 9.79 -8.08
CA ARG A 8 -4.16 10.27 -8.01
C ARG A 8 -3.85 10.74 -6.59
N ARG A 9 -2.57 10.75 -6.22
CA ARG A 9 -2.16 11.36 -4.94
C ARG A 9 -2.32 12.88 -5.00
N LYS A 10 -2.84 13.48 -3.92
CA LYS A 10 -3.03 14.93 -3.78
C LYS A 10 -1.71 15.70 -3.73
N GLU A 11 -0.75 15.17 -2.98
CA GLU A 11 0.59 15.72 -2.86
C GLU A 11 1.63 14.61 -3.04
N ARG A 12 2.84 15.02 -3.47
CA ARG A 12 4.00 14.13 -3.59
C ARG A 12 4.48 13.70 -2.21
N THR A 13 3.84 12.69 -1.62
CA THR A 13 4.26 12.19 -0.31
C THR A 13 5.54 11.38 -0.46
N VAL A 14 6.60 11.88 0.15
CA VAL A 14 7.86 11.16 0.31
C VAL A 14 7.74 10.15 1.46
N VAL A 15 8.44 9.04 1.31
CA VAL A 15 8.59 8.00 2.31
C VAL A 15 10.06 7.75 2.55
N ALA A 16 10.41 7.30 3.75
CA ALA A 16 11.71 6.68 3.97
C ALA A 16 11.59 5.19 3.69
N ALA A 17 12.54 4.59 2.98
CA ALA A 17 12.50 3.16 2.70
C ALA A 17 13.89 2.53 2.63
N VAL A 18 13.99 1.28 3.09
CA VAL A 18 15.19 0.46 3.04
C VAL A 18 14.80 -0.93 2.52
N GLN A 19 15.56 -1.43 1.55
CA GLN A 19 15.36 -2.78 1.02
C GLN A 19 15.96 -3.81 1.97
N LEU A 20 15.27 -4.94 2.16
CA LEU A 20 15.81 -6.12 2.84
C LEU A 20 16.74 -6.89 1.91
N ASP A 21 17.89 -6.28 1.60
CA ASP A 21 18.96 -6.86 0.79
C ASP A 21 19.96 -7.60 1.69
N LEU A 22 19.48 -8.65 2.35
CA LEU A 22 20.24 -9.52 3.25
C LEU A 22 19.92 -10.98 2.92
N GLU A 23 20.85 -11.89 3.18
CA GLU A 23 20.60 -13.33 3.10
C GLU A 23 19.72 -13.76 4.29
N THR A 24 18.41 -13.81 4.06
CA THR A 24 17.42 -14.16 5.09
C THR A 24 16.12 -14.69 4.47
N GLU A 25 15.40 -15.53 5.22
CA GLU A 25 14.00 -15.85 4.89
C GLU A 25 13.05 -14.66 5.12
N GLY A 26 13.56 -13.64 5.82
CA GLY A 26 12.84 -12.43 6.18
C GLY A 26 12.23 -12.49 7.57
N PHE A 27 11.12 -11.81 7.78
CA PHE A 27 10.44 -11.76 9.07
C PHE A 27 8.93 -11.60 8.91
N THR A 28 8.18 -12.00 9.94
CA THR A 28 6.74 -11.80 10.03
C THR A 28 6.38 -10.87 11.18
N TYR A 29 5.26 -10.16 11.04
CA TYR A 29 4.75 -9.25 12.07
C TYR A 29 3.23 -9.14 12.01
N GLN A 30 2.60 -8.63 13.06
CA GLN A 30 1.14 -8.39 13.10
C GLN A 30 0.85 -6.93 12.81
N LYS A 31 -0.04 -6.65 11.86
CA LYS A 31 -0.53 -5.30 11.57
C LYS A 31 -1.86 -5.36 10.83
N TRP A 32 -2.73 -4.38 11.10
CA TRP A 32 -4.02 -4.21 10.44
C TRP A 32 -4.91 -5.48 10.49
N GLY A 33 -4.96 -6.10 11.67
CA GLY A 33 -5.75 -7.32 11.93
C GLY A 33 -5.13 -8.62 11.40
N GLY A 34 -4.10 -8.55 10.55
CA GLY A 34 -3.50 -9.70 9.88
C GLY A 34 -2.01 -9.90 10.14
N SER A 35 -1.55 -11.11 9.82
CA SER A 35 -0.14 -11.43 9.71
C SER A 35 0.43 -10.84 8.41
N GLN A 36 1.57 -10.18 8.50
CA GLN A 36 2.34 -9.65 7.39
C GLN A 36 3.69 -10.35 7.30
N LYS A 37 4.30 -10.36 6.11
CA LYS A 37 5.63 -10.91 5.86
C LYS A 37 6.46 -9.94 5.02
N CYS A 38 7.72 -9.77 5.44
CA CYS A 38 8.80 -9.21 4.64
C CYS A 38 9.68 -10.37 4.18
N LYS A 39 9.86 -10.61 2.89
CA LYS A 39 10.86 -11.57 2.36
C LYS A 39 12.09 -10.82 1.83
N ALA A 40 13.20 -11.53 1.59
CA ALA A 40 14.37 -10.93 0.96
C ALA A 40 13.99 -10.19 -0.33
N GLY A 41 14.54 -8.99 -0.51
CA GLY A 41 14.23 -8.08 -1.62
C GLY A 41 13.05 -7.14 -1.40
N ASP A 42 12.16 -7.41 -0.43
CA ASP A 42 11.07 -6.48 -0.07
C ASP A 42 11.60 -5.22 0.59
N TRP A 43 10.74 -4.21 0.72
CA TRP A 43 11.08 -2.91 1.27
C TRP A 43 10.38 -2.67 2.60
N LEU A 44 11.13 -2.23 3.62
CA LEU A 44 10.56 -1.63 4.83
C LEU A 44 10.36 -0.14 4.57
N VAL A 45 9.12 0.33 4.68
CA VAL A 45 8.69 1.69 4.35
C VAL A 45 8.17 2.39 5.60
N LEU A 46 8.65 3.59 5.86
CA LEU A 46 8.12 4.53 6.83
C LEU A 46 7.41 5.68 6.11
N ASN A 47 6.11 5.80 6.32
CA ASN A 47 5.26 6.84 5.73
C ASN A 47 4.41 7.49 6.82
N ALA A 48 4.60 8.78 7.07
CA ALA A 48 3.84 9.56 8.05
C ALA A 48 3.68 8.87 9.43
N GLY A 49 4.77 8.27 9.95
CA GLY A 49 4.78 7.61 11.25
C GLY A 49 4.33 6.14 11.24
N GLU A 50 3.88 5.62 10.10
CA GLU A 50 3.55 4.20 9.96
C GLU A 50 4.64 3.43 9.22
N THR A 51 5.04 2.30 9.80
CA THR A 51 5.96 1.36 9.17
C THR A 51 5.19 0.16 8.60
N TYR A 52 5.53 -0.26 7.39
CA TYR A 52 4.98 -1.44 6.73
C TYR A 52 5.94 -1.96 5.67
N THR A 53 5.66 -3.14 5.14
CA THR A 53 6.46 -3.75 4.07
C THR A 53 5.77 -3.64 2.72
N VAL A 54 6.57 -3.59 1.66
CA VAL A 54 6.09 -3.56 0.27
C VAL A 54 6.91 -4.54 -0.54
N ASP A 55 6.23 -5.41 -1.28
CA ASP A 55 6.84 -6.33 -2.24
C ASP A 55 7.81 -5.62 -3.19
N GLN A 56 8.95 -6.27 -3.47
CA GLN A 56 10.02 -5.74 -4.31
C GLN A 56 9.52 -5.13 -5.63
N GLN A 57 8.67 -5.87 -6.36
CA GLN A 57 8.19 -5.45 -7.66
C GLN A 57 7.20 -4.30 -7.54
N THR A 58 6.27 -4.38 -6.58
CA THR A 58 5.32 -3.28 -6.30
C THR A 58 6.07 -1.99 -5.96
N PHE A 59 7.14 -2.07 -5.16
CA PHE A 59 7.94 -0.91 -4.83
C PHE A 59 8.59 -0.28 -6.08
N ALA A 60 9.23 -1.09 -6.92
CA ALA A 60 9.86 -0.63 -8.16
C ALA A 60 8.84 0.00 -9.15
N GLU A 61 7.63 -0.55 -9.23
CA GLU A 61 6.58 -0.05 -10.13
C GLU A 61 5.98 1.27 -9.62
N THR A 62 5.83 1.43 -8.31
CA THR A 62 5.01 2.52 -7.73
C THR A 62 5.80 3.65 -7.06
N TYR A 63 7.10 3.46 -6.76
CA TYR A 63 7.96 4.45 -6.13
C TYR A 63 9.13 4.89 -7.02
N ARG A 64 9.61 6.11 -6.82
CA ARG A 64 10.80 6.67 -7.48
C ARG A 64 11.78 7.21 -6.43
N PRO A 65 13.09 6.99 -6.60
CA PRO A 65 14.08 7.54 -5.68
C PRO A 65 14.12 9.06 -5.79
N VAL A 66 14.19 9.74 -4.64
CA VAL A 66 14.42 11.18 -4.52
C VAL A 66 15.85 11.44 -4.05
N SER A 67 16.26 10.74 -3.00
CA SER A 67 17.63 10.72 -2.46
C SER A 67 17.88 9.42 -1.70
N LEU A 68 19.06 9.24 -1.11
CA LEU A 68 19.38 8.01 -0.37
C LEU A 68 18.36 7.77 0.76
N GLY A 69 17.65 6.64 0.66
CA GLY A 69 16.63 6.25 1.63
C GLY A 69 15.32 7.01 1.52
N VAL A 70 15.16 7.93 0.57
CA VAL A 70 13.95 8.75 0.38
C VAL A 70 13.34 8.50 -0.99
N TYR A 71 12.05 8.16 -1.01
CA TYR A 71 11.32 7.77 -2.21
C TYR A 71 9.98 8.49 -2.30
N GLU A 72 9.49 8.69 -3.51
CA GLU A 72 8.19 9.29 -3.79
C GLU A 72 7.26 8.22 -4.40
N LYS A 73 6.02 8.07 -3.89
CA LYS A 73 5.02 7.24 -4.58
C LYS A 73 4.40 8.02 -5.73
N VAL A 74 4.57 7.55 -6.95
CA VAL A 74 4.17 8.26 -8.18
C VAL A 74 2.99 7.63 -8.91
N ALA A 75 2.67 6.37 -8.62
CA ALA A 75 1.58 5.66 -9.28
C ALA A 75 0.21 6.07 -8.74
N GLY A 76 -0.75 6.26 -9.66
CA GLY A 76 -2.17 6.32 -9.31
C GLY A 76 -2.68 4.98 -8.80
N VAL A 77 -3.85 4.99 -8.18
CA VAL A 77 -4.48 3.79 -7.60
C VAL A 77 -5.92 3.65 -8.07
N TRP A 78 -6.48 2.46 -7.94
CA TRP A 78 -7.88 2.17 -8.21
C TRP A 78 -8.57 1.78 -6.93
N ALA A 79 -9.61 2.53 -6.54
CA ALA A 79 -10.23 2.35 -5.24
C ALA A 79 -11.75 2.29 -5.31
N VAL A 80 -12.32 1.57 -4.37
CA VAL A 80 -13.76 1.45 -4.14
C VAL A 80 -14.01 1.45 -2.63
N GLU A 81 -15.07 2.13 -2.22
CA GLU A 81 -15.52 2.12 -0.83
C GLU A 81 -16.19 0.77 -0.53
N ALA A 82 -15.81 0.15 0.59
CA ALA A 82 -16.34 -1.13 1.04
C ALA A 82 -17.76 -0.94 1.59
N SER A 83 -18.71 -1.77 1.13
CA SER A 83 -20.08 -1.75 1.65
C SER A 83 -20.22 -2.49 2.98
N ASP A 84 -19.31 -3.42 3.25
CA ASP A 84 -19.36 -4.35 4.37
C ASP A 84 -17.93 -4.56 4.91
N ALA A 85 -17.81 -4.94 6.18
CA ALA A 85 -16.53 -5.30 6.78
C ALA A 85 -15.98 -6.61 6.21
N GLY A 86 -14.66 -6.77 6.21
CA GLY A 86 -13.99 -7.96 5.69
C GLY A 86 -12.48 -7.92 5.79
N SER A 87 -11.82 -8.74 4.97
CA SER A 87 -10.35 -8.80 4.86
C SER A 87 -9.93 -8.98 3.41
N VAL A 88 -8.87 -8.30 3.00
CA VAL A 88 -8.33 -8.34 1.63
C VAL A 88 -6.93 -8.96 1.65
N PRO A 89 -6.64 -9.98 0.81
CA PRO A 89 -5.29 -10.48 0.67
C PRO A 89 -4.39 -9.44 -0.01
N THR A 90 -3.19 -9.27 0.53
CA THR A 90 -2.12 -8.44 -0.04
C THR A 90 -0.98 -9.34 -0.51
N LYS A 91 0.08 -8.77 -1.10
CA LYS A 91 1.28 -9.55 -1.44
C LYS A 91 2.09 -9.97 -0.20
N GLU A 92 1.93 -9.24 0.88
CA GLU A 92 2.64 -9.42 2.15
C GLU A 92 1.83 -10.24 3.16
N GLY A 93 0.51 -10.31 3.01
CA GLY A 93 -0.38 -10.93 3.99
C GLY A 93 -1.85 -10.62 3.73
N SER A 94 -2.52 -10.02 4.72
CA SER A 94 -3.92 -9.56 4.60
C SER A 94 -4.15 -8.27 5.35
N THR A 95 -5.17 -7.50 4.98
CA THR A 95 -5.56 -6.28 5.69
C THR A 95 -7.05 -6.34 5.98
N ASP A 96 -7.43 -6.22 7.25
CA ASP A 96 -8.82 -6.13 7.65
C ASP A 96 -9.36 -4.72 7.40
N TYR A 97 -10.66 -4.62 7.14
CA TYR A 97 -11.35 -3.36 6.84
C TYR A 97 -12.80 -3.39 7.30
N GLU A 98 -13.34 -2.20 7.57
CA GLU A 98 -14.74 -1.99 7.95
C GLU A 98 -15.57 -1.48 6.76
N ALA A 99 -16.90 -1.49 6.92
CA ALA A 99 -17.77 -0.79 5.99
C ALA A 99 -17.44 0.72 5.99
N GLY A 100 -17.32 1.31 4.80
CA GLY A 100 -16.89 2.69 4.59
C GLY A 100 -15.38 2.86 4.38
N ASP A 101 -14.56 1.85 4.67
CA ASP A 101 -13.13 1.88 4.32
C ASP A 101 -12.92 1.73 2.81
N PHE A 102 -11.72 2.06 2.33
CA PHE A 102 -11.39 1.92 0.92
C PHE A 102 -10.57 0.67 0.66
N LEU A 103 -11.04 -0.15 -0.28
CA LEU A 103 -10.26 -1.17 -0.95
C LEU A 103 -9.48 -0.50 -2.07
N VAL A 104 -8.15 -0.50 -1.98
CA VAL A 104 -7.25 0.17 -2.93
C VAL A 104 -6.41 -0.84 -3.66
N SER A 105 -6.21 -0.66 -4.97
CA SER A 105 -5.39 -1.52 -5.82
C SER A 105 -4.38 -0.69 -6.58
N ASN A 106 -3.15 -1.18 -6.72
CA ASN A 106 -2.15 -0.55 -7.58
C ASN A 106 -2.41 -0.85 -9.08
N LYS A 107 -3.30 -1.80 -9.41
CA LYS A 107 -3.66 -2.18 -10.79
C LYS A 107 -5.15 -1.95 -11.10
N PRO A 108 -5.49 -1.64 -12.37
CA PRO A 108 -6.87 -1.39 -12.79
C PRO A 108 -7.79 -2.61 -12.70
N ASP A 109 -7.24 -3.82 -12.80
CA ASP A 109 -7.94 -5.09 -12.68
C ASP A 109 -8.25 -5.50 -11.23
N GLY A 110 -7.84 -4.69 -10.25
CA GLY A 110 -7.97 -4.99 -8.83
C GLY A 110 -6.80 -5.80 -8.25
N GLY A 111 -5.76 -6.07 -9.03
CA GLY A 111 -4.55 -6.71 -8.55
C GLY A 111 -3.74 -5.81 -7.61
N ASP A 112 -2.96 -6.45 -6.72
CA ASP A 112 -2.11 -5.77 -5.74
C ASP A 112 -2.92 -4.83 -4.83
N SER A 113 -3.87 -5.45 -4.12
CA SER A 113 -4.86 -4.77 -3.28
C SER A 113 -4.45 -4.69 -1.81
N TYR A 114 -4.91 -3.63 -1.15
CA TYR A 114 -4.81 -3.40 0.28
C TYR A 114 -6.00 -2.54 0.75
N ALA A 115 -6.21 -2.44 2.06
CA ALA A 115 -7.26 -1.61 2.63
C ALA A 115 -6.70 -0.39 3.37
N MET A 116 -7.48 0.67 3.48
CA MET A 116 -7.21 1.82 4.34
C MET A 116 -8.49 2.53 4.75
N SER A 117 -8.45 3.19 5.89
CA SER A 117 -9.59 3.98 6.36
C SER A 117 -9.97 5.09 5.38
N ALA A 118 -11.26 5.44 5.35
CA ALA A 118 -11.76 6.55 4.53
C ALA A 118 -11.00 7.86 4.79
N GLU A 119 -10.78 8.18 6.06
CA GLU A 119 -10.05 9.39 6.47
C GLU A 119 -8.64 9.42 5.86
N LYS A 120 -7.89 8.32 5.98
CA LYS A 120 -6.54 8.21 5.42
C LYS A 120 -6.55 8.19 3.90
N PHE A 121 -7.54 7.55 3.29
CA PHE A 121 -7.68 7.53 1.83
C PHE A 121 -7.88 8.95 1.31
N HIS A 122 -8.83 9.70 1.89
CA HIS A 122 -9.14 11.06 1.48
C HIS A 122 -8.05 12.08 1.82
N SER A 123 -7.20 11.84 2.82
CA SER A 123 -6.04 12.70 3.06
C SER A 123 -4.95 12.53 2.00
N LEU A 124 -4.83 11.34 1.42
CA LEU A 124 -3.78 11.01 0.45
C LEU A 124 -4.19 11.15 -1.02
N TYR A 125 -5.46 10.88 -1.34
CA TYR A 125 -5.92 10.70 -2.71
C TYR A 125 -7.09 11.61 -3.08
N GLU A 126 -7.14 11.96 -4.36
CA GLU A 126 -8.25 12.64 -5.03
C GLU A 126 -8.58 11.93 -6.34
N PRO A 127 -9.82 12.05 -6.86
CA PRO A 127 -10.19 11.47 -8.14
C PRO A 127 -9.19 11.87 -9.23
N ALA A 128 -8.80 10.90 -10.06
CA ALA A 128 -8.03 11.21 -11.26
C ALA A 128 -9.02 11.60 -12.37
N ASP A 129 -8.77 12.72 -13.04
CA ASP A 129 -9.48 13.13 -14.25
C ASP A 129 -9.34 12.11 -15.39
#